data_AF-A0A8J6N8G2-F1
#
_entry.id   AF-A0A8J6N8G2-F1
#
_cell.length_a   1.000
_cell.length_b   1.000
_cell.length_c   1.000
_cell.angle_alpha   90.00
_cell.angle_beta   90.00
_cell.angle_gamma   90.00
#
_symmetry.space_group_name_H-M   'P 1'
#
loop_
_entity.id
_entity.type
_entity.pdbx_description
1 polymer ?
#
loop_
_entity_poly.entity_id
_entity_poly.type
_entity_poly.pdbx_seq_one_letter_code
_entity_poly.pdbx_strand_id
1 'polypeptide(L)' 'MEQNARAALKVAHHSYVLERGEIVLEGLTAELLDNPKVKEHYLGG' A
#
# COMPACT_ATOMS: atom_id res chain seq x y z
N MET A 1 4.03 -5.43 12.93
CA MET A 1 4.83 -5.12 11.72
C MET A 1 4.05 -4.30 10.68
N GLU A 2 2.78 -3.91 10.91
CA GLU A 2 1.98 -3.10 9.96
C GLU A 2 2.29 -1.59 9.97
N GLN A 3 2.80 -1.04 11.09
CA GLN A 3 3.10 0.40 11.18
C GLN A 3 4.20 0.86 10.21
N ASN A 4 5.10 -0.04 9.80
CA ASN A 4 6.18 0.30 8.88
C ASN A 4 5.68 0.48 7.44
N ALA A 5 4.58 -0.17 7.04
CA ALA A 5 4.01 -0.02 5.72
C ALA A 5 3.45 1.40 5.52
N ARG A 6 2.73 1.94 6.52
CA ARG A 6 2.26 3.34 6.50
C ARG A 6 3.39 4.35 6.41
N ALA A 7 4.49 4.11 7.14
CA ALA A 7 5.65 5.00 7.12
C ALA A 7 6.37 4.94 5.76
N ALA A 8 6.55 3.74 5.20
CA ALA A 8 7.14 3.56 3.87
C ALA A 8 6.28 4.18 2.76
N LEU A 9 4.95 4.02 2.84
CA LEU A 9 4.00 4.64 1.92
C LEU A 9 4.09 6.19 1.98
N LYS A 10 4.25 6.79 3.17
CA LYS A 10 4.38 8.25 3.28
C LYS A 10 5.65 8.85 2.66
N VAL A 11 6.70 8.06 2.50
CA VAL A 11 7.99 8.51 1.93
C VAL A 11 8.10 8.15 0.44
N ALA A 12 7.46 7.06 0.01
CA ALA A 12 7.48 6.61 -1.36
C ALA A 12 6.52 7.42 -2.25
N HIS A 13 7.00 7.85 -3.42
CA HIS A 13 6.16 8.50 -4.43
C HIS A 13 5.36 7.48 -5.25
N HIS A 14 5.92 6.29 -5.41
CA HIS A 14 5.33 5.16 -6.12
C HIS A 14 5.44 3.91 -5.26
N SER A 15 4.36 3.13 -5.20
CA SER A 15 4.29 1.95 -4.34
C SER A 15 3.80 0.74 -5.11
N TYR A 16 4.24 -0.43 -4.65
CA TYR A 16 3.89 -1.72 -5.22
C TYR A 16 3.49 -2.66 -4.09
N VAL A 17 2.36 -3.33 -4.27
CA VAL A 17 1.86 -4.36 -3.36
C VAL A 17 2.15 -5.70 -3.99
N LEU A 18 3.04 -6.46 -3.36
CA LEU A 18 3.37 -7.82 -3.75
C LEU A 18 2.57 -8.78 -2.87
N GLU A 19 1.76 -9.63 -3.49
CA GLU A 19 1.04 -10.70 -2.81
C GLU A 19 1.33 -12.02 -3.53
N ARG A 20 1.80 -13.03 -2.77
CA ARG A 20 2.14 -14.38 -3.29
C ARG A 20 3.10 -14.41 -4.48
N GLY A 21 3.96 -13.38 -4.60
CA GLY A 21 4.93 -13.27 -5.69
C GLY A 21 4.40 -12.54 -6.93
N GLU A 22 3.17 -12.01 -6.88
CA GLU A 22 2.56 -11.22 -7.95
C GLU A 22 2.33 -9.79 -7.48
N ILE A 23 2.50 -8.83 -8.39
CA ILE A 23 2.18 -7.42 -8.11
C ILE A 23 0.67 -7.27 -8.29
N VAL A 24 -0.05 -7.11 -7.18
CA VAL A 24 -1.50 -7.02 -7.17
C VAL A 24 -2.00 -5.58 -7.25
N LEU A 25 -1.17 -4.62 -6.82
CA LEU A 25 -1.43 -3.19 -6.97
C LEU A 25 -0.12 -2.44 -7.23
N GLU A 26 -0.15 -1.51 -8.17
CA GLU A 26 0.94 -0.57 -8.44
C GLU A 26 0.38 0.82 -8.71
N GLY A 27 1.14 1.85 -8.36
CA GLY A 27 0.77 3.23 -8.68
C GLY A 27 1.34 4.25 -7.72
N LEU A 28 0.87 5.48 -7.87
CA LEU A 28 1.22 6.55 -6.95
C LEU A 28 0.74 6.19 -5.54
N THR A 29 1.58 6.44 -4.56
CA THR A 29 1.24 6.08 -3.18
C THR A 29 -0.03 6.79 -2.70
N ALA A 30 -0.27 8.01 -3.17
CA ALA A 30 -1.51 8.75 -2.86
C ALA A 30 -2.77 8.03 -3.37
N GLU A 31 -2.70 7.41 -4.56
CA GLU A 31 -3.82 6.66 -5.13
C GLU A 31 -4.01 5.31 -4.44
N LEU A 32 -2.91 4.64 -4.10
CA LEU A 32 -2.95 3.39 -3.34
C LEU A 32 -3.45 3.62 -1.91
N LEU A 33 -3.08 4.73 -1.28
CA LEU A 33 -3.59 5.12 0.02
C LEU A 33 -5.08 5.42 -0.02
N ASP A 34 -5.63 5.91 -1.14
CA ASP A 34 -7.07 6.14 -1.28
C ASP A 34 -7.84 4.89 -1.68
N ASN A 35 -7.16 3.89 -2.22
CA ASN A 35 -7.77 2.65 -2.67
C ASN A 35 -8.45 1.90 -1.50
N PRO A 36 -9.76 1.65 -1.56
CA PRO A 36 -10.50 1.02 -0.48
C PRO A 36 -9.97 -0.39 -0.15
N LYS A 37 -9.50 -1.14 -1.15
CA LYS A 37 -8.90 -2.46 -0.92
C LYS A 37 -7.59 -2.38 -0.12
N VAL A 38 -6.76 -1.38 -0.39
CA VAL A 38 -5.50 -1.18 0.34
C VAL A 38 -5.77 -0.74 1.77
N LYS A 39 -6.74 0.16 1.96
CA LYS A 39 -7.18 0.61 3.29
C LYS A 39 -7.64 -0.57 4.14
N GLU A 40 -8.48 -1.43 3.58
CA GLU A 40 -9.07 -2.57 4.29
C GLU A 40 -8.05 -3.67 4.59
N HIS A 41 -7.21 -4.05 3.61
CA HIS A 41 -6.28 -5.17 3.74
C HIS A 41 -4.96 -4.84 4.45
N TYR A 42 -4.43 -3.62 4.29
CA TYR A 42 -3.07 -3.28 4.72
C TYR A 42 -3.01 -2.16 5.75
N LEU A 43 -4.05 -1.34 5.84
CA LEU A 43 -4.08 -0.21 6.77
C LEU A 43 -4.97 -0.50 7.97
N GLY A 44 -5.90 -1.45 7.89
CA GLY A 44 -6.83 -1.76 8.98
C GLY A 44 -7.75 -0.57 9.29
N GLY A 45 -8.96 -0.87 9.73
CA GLY A 45 -9.87 0.14 10.28
C GLY A 45 -9.25 0.95 11.40
#